data_AF-A0A7Y2N9N8-F1
#
_entry.id   AF-A0A7Y2N9N8-F1
#
_cell.length_a   1.000
_cell.length_b   1.000
_cell.length_c   1.000
_cell.angle_alpha   90.00
_cell.angle_beta   90.00
_cell.angle_gamma   90.00
#
_symmetry.space_group_name_H-M   'P 1'
#
loop_
_entity.id
_entity.type
_entity.pdbx_description
1 polymer ?
#
loop_
_entity_poly.entity_id
_entity_poly.type
_entity_poly.pdbx_seq_one_letter_code
_entity_poly.pdbx_strand_id
1 'polypeptide(L)'
;MATRVASKKSPAKKGAAAKPAPKKWTSRAVTRLIEAGSMTECQHCEERVKFRARHRDMQVICNIYVKGVWDHVEHFHEECYLDAKEPFGPPEE
;
A
#
# COMPACT_ATOMS: atom_id res chain seq x y z
N MET A 1 53.25 -53.75 1.22
CA MET A 1 52.68 -53.00 2.36
C MET A 1 51.75 -51.93 1.80
N ALA A 2 50.43 -52.08 1.97
CA ALA A 2 49.43 -51.21 1.35
C ALA A 2 48.91 -50.20 2.37
N THR A 3 49.19 -48.91 2.17
CA THR A 3 48.68 -47.82 3.00
C THR A 3 47.34 -47.32 2.44
N ARG A 4 46.26 -47.52 3.20
CA ARG A 4 44.95 -46.92 2.93
C ARG A 4 44.95 -45.47 3.42
N VAL A 5 44.75 -44.51 2.51
CA VAL A 5 44.52 -43.11 2.86
C VAL A 5 43.02 -42.92 3.12
N ALA A 6 42.68 -42.47 4.32
CA ALA A 6 41.31 -42.20 4.75
C ALA A 6 40.78 -40.90 4.10
N SER A 7 39.68 -41.00 3.36
CA SER A 7 38.95 -39.84 2.83
C SER A 7 38.24 -39.08 3.94
N LYS A 8 38.67 -37.85 4.23
CA LYS A 8 37.97 -36.91 5.12
C LYS A 8 36.66 -36.47 4.46
N LYS A 9 35.51 -36.88 5.01
CA LYS A 9 34.20 -36.31 4.67
C LYS A 9 34.14 -34.86 5.16
N SER A 10 33.87 -33.93 4.25
CA SER A 10 33.59 -32.53 4.57
C SER A 10 32.22 -32.41 5.26
N PRO A 11 32.05 -31.52 6.26
CA PRO A 11 30.75 -31.34 6.91
C PRO A 11 29.80 -30.63 5.94
N ALA A 12 28.57 -31.15 5.83
CA ALA A 12 27.50 -30.52 5.08
C ALA A 12 27.22 -29.12 5.67
N LYS A 13 27.34 -28.08 4.84
CA LYS A 13 26.85 -26.73 5.18
C LYS A 13 25.34 -26.82 5.39
N LYS A 14 24.88 -26.72 6.64
CA LYS A 14 23.47 -26.54 6.96
C LYS A 14 22.99 -25.27 6.24
N GLY A 15 22.09 -25.44 5.27
CA GLY A 15 21.51 -24.33 4.53
C GLY A 15 20.85 -23.35 5.50
N ALA A 16 21.22 -22.07 5.40
CA ALA A 16 20.52 -21.01 6.11
C ALA A 16 19.04 -21.05 5.71
N ALA A 17 18.14 -21.05 6.70
CA ALA A 17 16.71 -20.94 6.45
C ALA A 17 16.45 -19.69 5.59
N ALA A 18 15.73 -19.87 4.48
CA ALA A 18 15.36 -18.77 3.60
C ALA A 18 14.55 -17.74 4.40
N LYS A 19 14.96 -16.47 4.33
CA LYS A 19 14.19 -15.37 4.92
C LYS A 19 12.80 -15.34 4.24
N PRO A 20 11.72 -15.13 5.01
CA PRO A 20 10.39 -15.01 4.41
C PRO A 20 10.40 -13.85 3.40
N ALA A 21 9.72 -14.06 2.27
CA ALA A 21 9.61 -13.02 1.26
C ALA A 21 8.99 -11.76 1.86
N PRO A 22 9.49 -10.55 1.52
CA PRO A 22 8.93 -9.32 2.04
C PRO A 22 7.46 -9.20 1.63
N LYS A 23 6.61 -8.76 2.58
CA LYS A 23 5.19 -8.52 2.34
C LYS A 23 5.05 -7.45 1.26
N LYS A 24 4.40 -7.78 0.15
CA LYS A 24 4.09 -6.81 -0.91
C LYS A 24 2.96 -5.92 -0.42
N TRP A 25 3.21 -4.62 -0.35
CA TRP A 25 2.16 -3.65 -0.05
C TRP A 25 1.30 -3.42 -1.29
N THR A 26 0.00 -3.26 -1.09
CA THR A 26 -0.98 -2.97 -2.14
C THR A 26 -1.64 -1.64 -1.85
N SER A 27 -2.05 -0.94 -2.92
CA SER A 27 -2.86 0.27 -2.78
C SER A 27 -4.14 -0.02 -2.00
N ARG A 28 -4.59 0.99 -1.24
CA ARG A 28 -5.80 0.92 -0.44
C ARG A 28 -6.47 2.27 -0.37
N ALA A 29 -7.78 2.25 -0.24
CA ALA A 29 -8.62 3.42 -0.05
C ALA A 29 -9.24 3.40 1.34
N VAL A 30 -9.37 4.58 1.96
CA VAL A 30 -10.04 4.74 3.25
C VAL A 30 -10.96 5.96 3.22
N THR A 31 -12.18 5.80 3.74
CA THR A 31 -13.14 6.88 3.88
C THR A 31 -12.89 7.63 5.18
N ARG A 32 -12.84 8.96 5.11
CA ARG A 32 -12.64 9.85 6.26
C ARG A 32 -13.51 11.09 6.11
N LEU A 33 -13.84 11.72 7.23
CA LEU A 33 -14.48 13.03 7.21
C LEU A 33 -13.48 14.06 6.64
N ILE A 34 -13.99 15.04 5.89
CA ILE A 34 -13.13 16.13 5.40
C ILE A 34 -12.74 17.04 6.58
N GLU A 35 -11.44 17.27 6.75
CA GLU A 35 -10.93 18.11 7.83
C GLU A 35 -10.98 19.60 7.46
N ALA A 36 -11.25 20.44 8.47
CA ALA A 36 -11.24 21.89 8.32
C ALA A 36 -9.83 22.37 7.93
N GLY A 37 -9.75 23.19 6.88
CA GLY A 37 -8.47 23.70 6.37
C GLY A 37 -7.75 22.76 5.40
N SER A 38 -8.36 21.64 4.98
CA SER A 38 -7.84 20.83 3.88
C SER A 38 -7.66 21.68 2.61
N MET A 39 -6.49 21.54 1.99
CA MET A 39 -6.14 22.17 0.72
C MET A 39 -5.88 21.17 -0.40
N THR A 40 -6.25 19.90 -0.21
CA THR A 40 -6.07 18.85 -1.21
C THR A 40 -7.09 18.96 -2.33
N GLU A 41 -6.67 18.53 -3.52
CA GLU A 41 -7.49 18.51 -4.73
C GLU A 41 -7.95 17.09 -5.01
N CYS A 42 -9.18 16.95 -5.51
CA CYS A 42 -9.71 15.66 -5.91
C CYS A 42 -9.10 15.24 -7.23
N GLN A 43 -8.56 14.03 -7.29
CA GLN A 43 -7.94 13.50 -8.51
C GLN A 43 -8.94 13.18 -9.64
N HIS A 44 -10.25 13.15 -9.35
CA HIS A 44 -11.28 12.87 -10.35
C HIS A 44 -11.85 14.14 -11.01
N CYS A 45 -12.23 15.13 -10.20
CA CYS A 45 -12.90 16.35 -10.67
C CYS A 45 -12.01 17.59 -10.62
N GLU A 46 -10.78 17.47 -10.09
CA GLU A 46 -9.79 18.55 -9.95
C GLU A 46 -10.22 19.70 -9.03
N GLU A 47 -11.39 19.60 -8.39
CA GLU A 47 -11.85 20.55 -7.39
C GLU A 47 -11.29 20.26 -5.99
N ARG A 48 -11.27 21.27 -5.13
CA ARG A 48 -10.82 21.10 -3.74
C ARG A 48 -11.73 20.19 -2.92
N VAL A 49 -11.10 19.28 -2.19
CA VAL A 49 -11.72 18.49 -1.11
C VAL A 49 -11.85 19.38 0.12
N LYS A 50 -12.84 20.28 0.10
CA LYS A 50 -13.01 21.34 1.10
C LYS A 50 -14.03 20.96 2.17
N PHE A 51 -13.70 21.29 3.41
CA PHE A 51 -14.64 21.21 4.52
C PHE A 51 -15.78 22.22 4.36
N ARG A 52 -17.01 21.79 4.67
CA ARG A 52 -18.19 22.66 4.76
C ARG A 52 -18.82 22.52 6.14
N ALA A 53 -18.84 23.58 6.95
CA ALA A 53 -19.23 23.50 8.37
C ALA A 53 -20.64 22.92 8.65
N ARG A 54 -21.56 23.01 7.69
CA ARG A 54 -22.93 22.48 7.82
C ARG A 54 -23.13 21.11 7.15
N HIS A 55 -22.09 20.57 6.51
CA HIS A 55 -22.15 19.30 5.79
C HIS A 55 -21.07 18.36 6.35
N ARG A 56 -21.43 17.09 6.52
CA ARG A 56 -20.49 16.05 6.93
C ARG A 56 -19.95 15.36 5.68
N ASP A 57 -19.26 16.15 4.86
CA ASP A 57 -18.73 15.63 3.61
C ASP A 57 -17.58 14.66 3.90
N MET A 58 -17.54 13.58 3.14
CA MET A 58 -16.53 12.54 3.23
C MET A 58 -15.54 12.66 2.09
N GLN A 59 -14.31 12.27 2.36
CA GLN A 59 -13.25 12.08 1.39
C GLN A 59 -12.78 10.64 1.41
N VAL A 60 -12.29 10.19 0.27
CA VAL A 60 -11.56 8.94 0.15
C VAL A 60 -10.09 9.27 -0.03
N ILE A 61 -9.26 8.72 0.86
CA ILE A 61 -7.81 8.88 0.85
C ILE A 61 -7.20 7.57 0.36
N CYS A 62 -6.46 7.63 -0.74
CA CYS A 62 -5.89 6.47 -1.41
C CYS A 62 -4.38 6.46 -1.22
N ASN A 63 -3.86 5.49 -0.46
CA ASN A 63 -2.42 5.30 -0.33
C ASN A 63 -1.96 4.38 -1.46
N ILE A 64 -1.17 4.91 -2.39
CA ILE A 64 -0.82 4.23 -3.63
C ILE A 64 0.54 3.56 -3.49
N TYR A 65 0.60 2.29 -3.86
CA TYR A 65 1.82 1.51 -3.89
C TYR A 65 2.10 1.01 -5.31
N VAL A 66 3.25 1.35 -5.86
CA VAL A 66 3.72 0.87 -7.16
C VAL A 66 4.77 -0.20 -6.93
N LYS A 67 4.53 -1.42 -7.46
CA LYS A 67 5.41 -2.58 -7.28
C LYS A 67 5.73 -2.92 -5.81
N GLY A 68 4.79 -2.64 -4.91
CA GLY A 68 4.96 -2.89 -3.47
C GLY A 68 5.75 -1.83 -2.71
N VAL A 69 6.07 -0.71 -3.35
CA VAL A 69 6.74 0.46 -2.75
C VAL A 69 5.74 1.61 -2.68
N TRP A 70 5.74 2.36 -1.59
CA TRP A 70 4.89 3.54 -1.45
C TRP A 70 5.27 4.58 -2.51
N ASP A 71 4.26 5.15 -3.15
CA ASP A 71 4.45 6.12 -4.23
C ASP A 71 3.94 7.50 -3.82
N HIS A 72 2.63 7.64 -3.58
CA HIS A 72 2.01 8.88 -3.10
C HIS A 72 0.62 8.62 -2.50
N VAL A 73 -0.06 9.71 -2.12
CA VAL A 73 -1.45 9.70 -1.65
C VAL A 73 -2.30 10.51 -2.62
N GLU A 74 -3.40 9.93 -3.09
CA GLU A 74 -4.44 10.65 -3.83
C GLU A 74 -5.66 10.87 -2.94
N HIS A 75 -6.36 11.97 -3.18
CA HIS A 75 -7.58 12.35 -2.48
C HIS A 75 -8.73 12.43 -3.47
N PHE A 76 -9.91 12.03 -3.01
CA PHE A 76 -11.15 12.11 -3.76
C PHE A 76 -12.27 12.60 -2.87
N HIS A 77 -13.26 13.29 -3.43
CA HIS A 77 -14.58 13.31 -2.80
C HIS A 77 -15.14 11.88 -2.79
N GLU A 78 -15.94 11.53 -1.80
CA GLU A 78 -16.56 10.20 -1.72
C GLU A 78 -17.35 9.84 -3.00
N GLU A 79 -18.18 10.77 -3.46
CA GLU A 79 -18.95 10.64 -4.71
C GLU A 79 -18.05 10.40 -5.93
N CYS A 80 -16.98 11.19 -6.05
CA CYS A 80 -16.02 11.09 -7.15
C CYS A 80 -15.27 9.75 -7.15
N TYR A 81 -14.98 9.18 -5.98
CA TYR A 81 -14.32 7.88 -5.89
C TYR A 81 -15.22 6.74 -6.40
N LEU A 82 -16.52 6.82 -6.09
CA LEU A 82 -17.53 5.88 -6.58
C LEU A 82 -17.75 6.03 -8.09
N ASP A 83 -17.83 7.26 -8.59
CA ASP A 83 -17.95 7.55 -10.02
C ASP A 83 -16.72 7.06 -10.82
N ALA A 84 -15.54 7.15 -10.23
CA ALA A 84 -14.29 6.60 -10.76
C ALA A 84 -14.22 5.05 -10.71
N LYS A 85 -15.25 4.37 -10.19
CA LYS A 85 -15.33 2.91 -10.02
C LYS A 85 -14.25 2.34 -9.11
N GLU A 86 -13.95 3.05 -8.02
CA GLU A 86 -13.10 2.54 -6.95
C GLU A 86 -11.70 2.08 -7.43
N PRO A 87 -10.90 2.98 -8.05
CA PRO A 87 -9.67 2.62 -8.75
C PRO A 87 -8.62 1.90 -7.88
N PHE A 88 -8.68 2.10 -6.56
CA PHE A 88 -7.77 1.48 -5.58
C PHE A 88 -8.47 0.47 -4.66
N GLY A 89 -9.62 -0.06 -5.11
CA GLY A 89 -10.45 -1.01 -4.37
C GLY A 89 -11.51 -0.32 -3.50
N PRO A 90 -12.38 -1.11 -2.86
CA PRO A 90 -13.44 -0.58 -2.01
C PRO A 90 -12.82 0.19 -0.84
N PRO A 91 -13.34 1.37 -0.49
CA PRO A 91 -12.79 2.14 0.60
C PRO A 91 -13.15 1.49 1.95
N GLU A 92 -12.16 1.37 2.83
CA GLU A 92 -12.36 0.92 4.21
C GLU A 92 -12.88 2.10 5.07
N GLU A 93 -13.73 1.82 6.07
CA GLU A 93 -14.28 2.85 6.99
C GLU A 93 -13.35 3.23 8.15
#